data_AF-A0A7T8LHG2-F1
#
_entry.id   AF-A0A7T8LHG2-F1
#
_cell.length_a   1.000
_cell.length_b   1.000
_cell.length_c   1.000
_cell.angle_alpha   90.00
_cell.angle_beta   90.00
_cell.angle_gamma   90.00
#
_symmetry.space_group_name_H-M   'P 1'
#
loop_
_entity.id
_entity.type
_entity.pdbx_description
1 polymer ?
#
loop_
_entity_poly.entity_id
_entity_poly.type
_entity_poly.pdbx_seq_one_letter_code
_entity_poly.pdbx_strand_id
1 'polypeptide(L)'
;MQKIILTSLLVFFIGGQIASAEVSPATPEIKDASVDGDNSNVQQDEFIKIMEDNLYFEKQKRQLVNEVALEKLRSELKKLRGTATSPVMPAMTETSAPREVVSKPNVILVSKIGGLTKVLVSAGGNKHYLSRGEHFSSGGKNYILIMDSAGRYQVKEHQQ
;
A
#
# COMPACT_ATOMS: atom_id res chain seq x y z
N MET A 1 45.30 38.92 21.48
CA MET A 1 45.57 39.12 20.04
C MET A 1 45.11 37.90 19.27
N GLN A 2 44.29 38.14 18.25
CA GLN A 2 43.98 37.31 17.07
C GLN A 2 43.35 35.91 17.25
N LYS A 3 42.02 35.96 17.38
CA LYS A 3 41.07 35.04 16.76
C LYS A 3 41.17 35.20 15.23
N ILE A 4 41.78 34.29 14.47
CA ILE A 4 41.46 34.08 13.05
C ILE A 4 41.87 32.64 12.68
N ILE A 5 41.01 31.66 12.95
CA ILE A 5 40.82 30.48 12.08
C ILE A 5 39.37 30.02 12.27
N LEU A 6 38.42 30.88 11.91
CA LEU A 6 37.00 30.55 11.78
C LEU A 6 36.41 31.32 10.60
N THR A 7 37.00 31.16 9.42
CA THR A 7 36.49 31.74 8.17
C THR A 7 37.03 30.92 7.00
N SER A 8 36.51 29.71 6.80
CA SER A 8 36.63 29.02 5.50
C SER A 8 35.54 27.97 5.33
N LEU A 9 34.27 28.39 5.35
CA LEU A 9 33.19 27.74 4.61
C LEU A 9 31.91 28.61 4.67
N LEU A 10 31.97 29.82 4.14
CA LEU A 10 30.79 30.64 3.89
C LEU A 10 30.95 31.39 2.57
N VAL A 11 30.93 30.64 1.46
CA VAL A 11 30.68 31.19 0.12
C VAL A 11 29.79 30.21 -0.62
N PHE A 12 28.49 30.22 -0.32
CA PHE A 12 27.44 29.72 -1.22
C PHE A 12 26.07 30.32 -0.89
N PHE A 13 26.04 31.62 -0.63
CA PHE A 13 24.80 32.40 -0.61
C PHE A 13 25.12 33.76 -1.22
N ILE A 14 24.87 33.90 -2.52
CA ILE A 14 24.44 35.09 -3.27
C ILE A 14 24.50 34.67 -4.74
N GLY A 15 23.34 34.49 -5.37
CA GLY A 15 23.26 34.11 -6.79
C GLY A 15 21.97 33.45 -7.26
N GLY A 16 20.90 33.41 -6.47
CA GLY A 16 19.56 33.01 -6.94
C GLY A 16 18.77 34.21 -7.47
N GLN A 17 19.26 34.86 -8.53
CA GLN A 17 18.40 35.75 -9.32
C GLN A 17 17.51 34.84 -10.18
N ILE A 18 16.23 34.75 -9.85
CA ILE A 18 15.23 34.24 -10.79
C ILE A 18 15.07 35.32 -11.86
N ALA A 19 15.89 35.25 -12.89
CA ALA A 19 15.62 35.95 -14.13
C ALA A 19 14.49 35.18 -14.83
N SER A 20 13.28 35.76 -14.83
CA SER A 20 12.28 35.44 -15.83
C SER A 20 12.87 35.77 -17.20
N ALA A 21 13.45 34.76 -17.84
CA ALA A 21 13.66 34.78 -19.27
C ALA A 21 12.30 34.49 -19.90
N GLU A 22 11.68 35.55 -20.43
CA GLU A 22 10.59 35.46 -21.40
C GLU A 22 11.10 34.66 -22.60
N VAL A 23 10.82 33.35 -22.61
CA VAL A 23 11.06 32.49 -23.77
C VAL A 23 9.95 32.77 -24.77
N SER A 24 10.25 33.68 -25.69
CA SER A 24 9.58 33.78 -26.98
C SER A 24 9.55 32.39 -27.64
N PRO A 25 8.42 31.92 -28.20
CA PRO A 25 8.34 30.58 -28.76
C PRO A 25 9.08 30.56 -30.10
N ALA A 26 10.35 30.16 -30.08
CA ALA A 26 11.04 29.74 -31.28
C ALA A 26 10.52 28.35 -31.68
N THR A 27 9.60 28.35 -32.64
CA THR A 27 9.11 27.18 -33.37
C THR A 27 10.29 26.35 -33.90
N PRO A 28 10.41 25.07 -33.55
CA PRO A 28 11.23 24.17 -34.33
C PRO A 28 10.47 23.87 -35.63
N GLU A 29 10.95 24.41 -36.76
CA GLU A 29 10.55 23.95 -38.09
C GLU A 29 10.86 22.46 -38.21
N ILE A 30 9.83 21.63 -38.09
CA ILE A 30 9.87 20.25 -38.55
C ILE A 30 9.83 20.33 -40.08
N LYS A 31 11.00 20.22 -40.70
CA LYS A 31 11.09 19.94 -42.13
C LYS A 31 10.56 18.54 -42.34
N ASP A 32 9.37 18.45 -42.93
CA ASP A 32 8.80 17.24 -43.51
C ASP A 32 9.76 16.69 -44.57
N ALA A 33 10.62 15.77 -44.16
CA ALA A 33 11.15 14.77 -45.06
C ALA A 33 10.08 13.68 -45.17
N SER A 34 9.24 13.77 -46.21
CA SER A 34 8.49 12.62 -46.71
C SER A 34 9.48 11.51 -47.05
N VAL A 35 9.67 10.60 -46.09
CA VAL A 35 10.19 9.27 -46.35
C VAL A 35 8.98 8.46 -46.79
N ASP A 36 8.88 8.29 -48.11
CA ASP A 36 8.09 7.25 -48.74
C ASP A 36 8.36 5.91 -48.03
N GLY A 37 7.37 5.40 -47.33
CA GLY A 37 7.49 4.31 -46.35
C GLY A 37 6.29 3.36 -46.35
N ASP A 38 5.56 3.27 -47.45
CA ASP A 38 4.30 2.52 -47.58
C ASP A 38 4.48 1.00 -47.76
N ASN A 39 5.62 0.44 -47.33
CA ASN A 39 5.90 -1.00 -47.45
C ASN A 39 6.39 -1.67 -46.15
N SER A 40 6.43 -0.94 -45.04
CA SER A 40 6.90 -1.46 -43.74
C SER A 40 5.77 -1.81 -42.75
N ASN A 41 4.51 -1.62 -43.15
CA ASN A 41 3.38 -1.61 -42.22
C ASN A 41 2.67 -2.98 -42.07
N VAL A 42 2.52 -3.75 -43.16
CA VAL A 42 1.69 -4.98 -43.15
C VAL A 42 2.21 -6.06 -42.18
N GLN A 43 3.53 -6.27 -42.13
CA GLN A 43 4.13 -7.26 -41.23
C GLN A 43 4.12 -6.82 -39.75
N GLN A 44 4.14 -5.51 -39.50
CA GLN A 44 4.05 -4.97 -38.15
C GLN A 44 2.62 -5.06 -37.62
N ASP A 45 1.63 -4.74 -38.45
CA ASP A 45 0.21 -4.89 -38.13
C ASP A 45 -0.15 -6.36 -37.85
N GLU A 46 0.37 -7.30 -38.63
CA GLU A 46 0.20 -8.73 -38.37
C GLU A 46 0.85 -9.19 -37.07
N PHE A 47 2.05 -8.68 -36.76
CA PHE A 47 2.72 -8.96 -35.48
C PHE A 47 1.96 -8.39 -34.28
N ILE A 48 1.44 -7.17 -34.38
CA ILE A 48 0.61 -6.54 -33.35
C ILE A 48 -0.64 -7.39 -33.10
N LYS A 49 -1.31 -7.84 -34.16
CA LYS A 49 -2.48 -8.71 -34.06
C LYS A 49 -2.19 -10.03 -33.33
N ILE A 50 -1.08 -10.70 -33.68
CA ILE A 50 -0.67 -11.94 -33.01
C ILE A 50 -0.38 -11.69 -31.52
N MET A 51 0.26 -10.56 -31.20
CA MET A 51 0.54 -10.18 -29.81
C MET A 51 -0.76 -9.91 -29.03
N GLU A 52 -1.70 -9.17 -29.62
CA GLU A 52 -3.01 -8.89 -29.02
C GLU A 52 -3.80 -10.17 -28.77
N ASP A 53 -3.84 -11.09 -29.74
CA ASP A 53 -4.49 -12.40 -29.61
C ASP A 53 -3.88 -13.22 -28.47
N ASN A 54 -2.54 -13.23 -28.36
CA ASN A 54 -1.85 -13.94 -27.28
C ASN A 54 -2.13 -13.34 -25.90
N LEU A 55 -2.13 -12.01 -25.78
CA LEU A 55 -2.49 -11.33 -24.53
C LEU A 55 -3.93 -11.63 -24.12
N TYR A 56 -4.84 -11.67 -25.09
CA TYR A 56 -6.23 -12.02 -24.85
C TYR A 56 -6.37 -13.48 -24.38
N PHE A 57 -5.68 -14.42 -25.04
CA PHE A 57 -5.66 -15.83 -24.64
C PHE A 57 -5.11 -16.03 -23.22
N GLU A 58 -3.97 -15.43 -22.89
CA GLU A 58 -3.39 -15.53 -21.55
C GLU A 58 -4.29 -14.90 -20.47
N LYS A 59 -5.00 -13.82 -20.80
CA LYS A 59 -6.01 -13.23 -19.90
C LYS A 59 -7.15 -14.21 -19.64
N GLN A 60 -7.73 -14.82 -20.68
CA GLN A 60 -8.79 -15.82 -20.54
C GLN A 60 -8.33 -17.05 -19.75
N LYS A 61 -7.12 -17.55 -20.05
CA LYS A 61 -6.51 -18.66 -19.33
C LYS A 61 -6.35 -18.36 -17.84
N ARG A 62 -5.86 -17.17 -17.48
CA ARG A 62 -5.75 -16.76 -16.07
C ARG A 62 -7.11 -16.68 -15.39
N GLN A 63 -8.15 -16.19 -16.09
CA GLN A 63 -9.52 -16.17 -15.57
C GLN A 63 -10.04 -17.58 -15.32
N LEU A 64 -9.90 -18.47 -16.30
CA LEU A 64 -10.34 -19.86 -16.21
C LEU A 64 -9.61 -20.62 -15.09
N VAL A 65 -8.30 -20.42 -14.94
CA VAL A 65 -7.52 -21.02 -13.85
C VAL A 65 -8.03 -20.55 -12.49
N ASN A 66 -8.40 -19.27 -12.36
CA ASN A 66 -8.96 -18.74 -11.13
C ASN A 66 -10.35 -19.35 -10.83
N GLU A 67 -11.23 -19.44 -11.83
CA GLU A 67 -12.54 -20.08 -11.68
C GLU A 67 -12.42 -21.55 -11.27
N VAL A 68 -11.53 -22.31 -11.92
CA VAL A 68 -11.27 -23.71 -11.58
C VAL A 68 -10.70 -23.84 -10.16
N ALA A 69 -9.80 -22.94 -9.75
CA ALA A 69 -9.27 -22.94 -8.39
C ALA A 69 -10.36 -22.67 -7.36
N LEU A 70 -11.24 -21.70 -7.62
CA LEU A 70 -12.39 -21.39 -6.75
C LEU A 70 -13.36 -22.57 -6.67
N GLU A 71 -13.61 -23.26 -7.78
CA GLU A 71 -14.48 -24.43 -7.79
C GLU A 71 -13.87 -25.64 -7.09
N LYS A 72 -12.55 -25.85 -7.23
CA LYS A 72 -11.82 -26.86 -6.43
C LYS A 72 -11.94 -26.56 -4.94
N LEU A 73 -11.71 -25.31 -4.51
CA LEU A 73 -11.91 -24.90 -3.11
C LEU A 73 -13.34 -25.13 -2.64
N ARG A 74 -14.34 -24.80 -3.46
CA ARG A 74 -15.76 -25.09 -3.14
C ARG A 74 -16.03 -26.58 -3.01
N SER A 75 -15.45 -27.41 -3.88
CA SER A 75 -15.59 -28.86 -3.84
C SER A 75 -14.91 -29.45 -2.60
N GLU A 76 -13.73 -28.97 -2.23
CA GLU A 76 -13.05 -29.34 -0.99
C GLU A 76 -13.85 -28.93 0.25
N LEU A 77 -14.38 -27.70 0.31
CA LEU A 77 -15.27 -27.27 1.38
C LEU A 77 -16.56 -28.12 1.45
N LYS A 78 -17.13 -28.50 0.29
CA LYS A 78 -18.29 -29.40 0.24
C LYS A 78 -17.96 -30.80 0.75
N LYS A 79 -16.78 -31.34 0.41
CA LYS A 79 -16.30 -32.64 0.92
C LYS A 79 -16.10 -32.59 2.43
N LEU A 80 -15.47 -31.53 2.94
CA LEU A 80 -15.26 -31.32 4.39
C LEU A 80 -16.59 -31.14 5.14
N ARG A 81 -17.57 -30.44 4.54
CA ARG A 81 -18.93 -30.32 5.08
C ARG A 81 -19.74 -31.62 5.02
N GLY A 82 -19.46 -32.52 4.09
CA GLY A 82 -20.14 -33.82 3.98
C GLY A 82 -19.75 -34.81 5.09
N THR A 83 -18.58 -34.64 5.71
CA THR A 83 -18.08 -35.49 6.81
C THR A 83 -18.26 -34.86 8.19
N ALA A 84 -18.62 -33.58 8.26
CA ALA A 84 -18.90 -32.87 9.50
C ALA A 84 -20.41 -32.71 9.67
N THR A 85 -20.99 -33.37 10.68
CA THR A 85 -22.31 -33.05 11.21
C THR A 85 -22.47 -31.53 11.24
N SER A 86 -23.52 -31.04 10.57
CA SER A 86 -23.83 -29.62 10.39
C SER A 86 -23.58 -28.85 11.69
N PRO A 87 -22.65 -27.87 11.74
CA PRO A 87 -22.64 -26.97 12.86
C PRO A 87 -23.88 -26.09 12.70
N VAL A 88 -24.80 -26.22 13.65
CA VAL A 88 -25.87 -25.25 13.85
C VAL A 88 -25.22 -23.87 13.86
N MET A 89 -25.47 -23.09 12.81
CA MET A 89 -25.09 -21.69 12.79
C MET A 89 -25.87 -21.00 13.91
N PRO A 90 -25.23 -20.29 14.85
CA PRO A 90 -25.99 -19.44 15.75
C PRO A 90 -26.70 -18.39 14.88
N ALA A 91 -28.01 -18.27 15.08
CA ALA A 91 -28.80 -17.23 14.47
C ALA A 91 -28.15 -15.88 14.80
N MET A 92 -27.80 -15.11 13.78
CA MET A 92 -27.41 -13.72 13.93
C MET A 92 -28.67 -12.94 14.32
N THR A 93 -29.03 -12.94 15.60
CA THR A 93 -29.86 -11.89 16.17
C THR A 93 -29.03 -10.61 16.15
N GLU A 94 -29.19 -9.83 15.09
CA GLU A 94 -28.87 -8.41 15.08
C GLU A 94 -29.75 -7.71 16.11
N THR A 95 -29.25 -7.60 17.34
CA THR A 95 -29.48 -6.46 18.23
C THR A 95 -28.42 -6.54 19.31
N SER A 96 -27.29 -5.91 19.04
CA SER A 96 -26.47 -5.37 20.11
C SER A 96 -26.22 -3.93 19.72
N ALA A 97 -26.94 -3.03 20.40
CA ALA A 97 -26.57 -1.62 20.48
C ALA A 97 -25.05 -1.49 20.66
N PRO A 98 -24.41 -0.42 20.15
CA PRO A 98 -23.00 -0.16 20.41
C PRO A 98 -22.82 -0.02 21.92
N ARG A 99 -22.44 -1.10 22.60
CA ARG A 99 -21.87 -0.98 23.94
C ARG A 99 -20.50 -0.37 23.71
N GLU A 100 -20.37 0.91 24.02
CA GLU A 100 -19.08 1.54 24.30
C GLU A 100 -18.50 0.88 25.56
N VAL A 101 -18.08 -0.36 25.44
CA VAL A 101 -17.17 -0.96 26.38
C VAL A 101 -15.85 -0.28 26.07
N VAL A 102 -15.42 0.61 26.96
CA VAL A 102 -14.06 1.19 26.97
C VAL A 102 -13.09 0.03 27.19
N SER A 103 -12.88 -0.73 26.11
CA SER A 103 -12.05 -1.92 26.09
C SER A 103 -10.60 -1.44 26.08
N LYS A 104 -9.83 -1.98 27.02
CA LYS A 104 -8.39 -1.72 27.11
C LYS A 104 -7.76 -1.95 25.72
N PRO A 105 -6.89 -1.05 25.24
CA PRO A 105 -6.29 -1.22 23.92
C PRO A 105 -5.56 -2.54 23.80
N ASN A 106 -5.80 -3.27 22.72
CA ASN A 106 -5.19 -4.57 22.45
C ASN A 106 -4.58 -4.63 21.05
N VAL A 107 -3.44 -5.32 20.95
CA VAL A 107 -2.80 -5.61 19.67
C VAL A 107 -3.58 -6.74 18.98
N ILE A 108 -3.98 -6.52 17.73
CA ILE A 108 -4.78 -7.47 16.96
C ILE A 108 -4.06 -8.03 15.73
N LEU A 109 -3.09 -7.29 15.19
CA LEU A 109 -2.29 -7.74 14.05
C LEU A 109 -0.90 -7.11 14.09
N VAL A 110 0.11 -7.88 13.70
CA VAL A 110 1.46 -7.39 13.43
C VAL A 110 1.77 -7.75 11.98
N SER A 111 2.08 -6.74 11.17
CA SER A 111 2.40 -6.89 9.75
C SER A 111 3.80 -6.34 9.47
N LYS A 112 4.52 -6.98 8.53
CA LYS A 112 5.82 -6.54 8.06
C LYS A 112 5.73 -6.28 6.57
N ILE A 113 5.83 -5.01 6.17
CA ILE A 113 5.68 -4.55 4.78
C ILE A 113 6.94 -3.78 4.40
N GLY A 114 7.68 -4.24 3.39
CA GLY A 114 8.90 -3.57 2.93
C GLY A 114 9.98 -3.40 4.03
N GLY A 115 10.04 -4.33 4.99
CA GLY A 115 10.96 -4.24 6.13
C GLY A 115 10.48 -3.39 7.30
N LEU A 116 9.38 -2.65 7.14
CA LEU A 116 8.76 -1.85 8.21
C LEU A 116 7.72 -2.70 8.96
N THR A 117 7.83 -2.74 10.29
CA THR A 117 6.82 -3.40 11.12
C THR A 117 5.72 -2.40 11.48
N LYS A 118 4.48 -2.78 11.23
CA LYS A 118 3.28 -2.03 11.57
C LYS A 118 2.34 -2.90 12.39
N VAL A 119 1.76 -2.31 13.42
CA VAL A 119 0.96 -3.01 14.42
C VAL A 119 -0.42 -2.38 14.48
N LEU A 120 -1.44 -3.21 14.27
CA LEU A 120 -2.82 -2.79 14.38
C LEU A 120 -3.26 -2.95 15.84
N VAL A 121 -3.68 -1.85 16.44
CA VAL A 121 -4.21 -1.78 17.80
C VAL A 121 -5.70 -1.44 17.75
N SER A 122 -6.53 -2.20 18.45
CA SER A 122 -7.94 -1.89 18.63
C SER A 122 -8.15 -1.23 19.99
N ALA A 123 -8.88 -0.11 20.02
CA ALA A 123 -9.16 0.62 21.25
C ALA A 123 -10.55 1.26 21.17
N GLY A 124 -11.50 0.75 21.96
CA GLY A 124 -12.87 1.29 22.00
C GLY A 124 -13.57 1.35 20.63
N GLY A 125 -13.40 0.32 19.79
CA GLY A 125 -13.96 0.27 18.43
C GLY A 125 -13.03 0.82 17.35
N ASN A 126 -12.21 1.83 17.68
CA ASN A 126 -11.25 2.42 16.75
C ASN A 126 -10.05 1.50 16.49
N LYS A 127 -9.40 1.69 15.34
CA LYS A 127 -8.25 0.93 14.89
C LYS A 127 -7.09 1.88 14.59
N HIS A 128 -5.95 1.64 15.22
CA HIS A 128 -4.74 2.43 15.06
C HIS A 128 -3.65 1.58 14.43
N TYR A 129 -3.02 2.10 13.37
CA TYR A 129 -1.91 1.41 12.70
C TYR A 129 -0.60 2.08 13.08
N LEU A 130 0.14 1.45 13.99
CA LEU A 130 1.22 2.08 14.73
C LEU A 130 2.57 1.38 14.48
N SER A 131 3.64 2.16 14.53
CA SER A 131 5.03 1.70 14.62
C SER A 131 5.49 1.64 16.08
N ARG A 132 6.56 0.89 16.36
CA ARG A 132 7.15 0.84 17.71
C ARG A 132 7.50 2.26 18.19
N GLY A 133 7.07 2.59 19.40
CA GLY A 133 7.32 3.89 20.05
C GLY A 133 6.30 4.97 19.71
N GLU A 134 5.37 4.70 18.79
CA GLU A 134 4.31 5.66 18.48
C GLU A 134 3.27 5.74 19.60
N HIS A 135 2.74 6.95 19.77
CA HIS A 135 1.74 7.28 20.77
C HIS A 135 0.36 7.41 20.12
N PHE A 136 -0.68 7.07 20.87
CA PHE A 136 -2.06 7.31 20.45
C PHE A 136 -2.95 7.57 21.66
N SER A 137 -4.06 8.26 21.44
CA SER A 137 -5.05 8.55 22.48
C SER A 137 -6.31 7.73 22.23
N SER A 138 -6.88 7.17 23.29
CA SER A 138 -8.16 6.47 23.25
C SER A 138 -8.87 6.54 24.60
N GLY A 139 -10.15 6.87 24.60
CA GLY A 139 -10.94 6.99 25.83
C GLY A 139 -10.36 7.98 26.85
N GLY A 140 -9.81 9.10 26.39
CA GLY A 140 -9.22 10.15 27.24
C GLY A 140 -7.86 9.80 27.87
N LYS A 141 -7.26 8.67 27.50
CA LYS A 141 -5.94 8.23 27.97
C LYS A 141 -4.94 8.16 26.83
N ASN A 142 -3.68 8.43 27.14
CA ASN A 142 -2.58 8.33 26.19
C ASN A 142 -1.87 6.99 26.36
N TYR A 143 -1.48 6.41 25.24
CA TYR A 143 -0.86 5.10 25.17
C TYR A 143 0.36 5.15 24.25
N ILE A 144 1.31 4.25 24.50
CA ILE A 144 2.48 4.01 23.66
C ILE A 144 2.54 2.54 23.27
N LEU A 145 2.88 2.29 22.00
CA LEU A 145 3.18 0.94 21.55
C LEU A 145 4.64 0.59 21.85
N ILE A 146 4.86 -0.41 22.69
CA ILE A 146 6.20 -0.90 23.01
C ILE A 146 6.36 -2.36 22.60
N MET A 147 7.61 -2.83 22.63
CA MET A 147 7.96 -4.22 22.46
C MET A 147 8.59 -4.72 23.77
N ASP A 148 8.12 -5.86 24.28
CA ASP A 148 8.68 -6.48 25.48
C ASP A 148 10.05 -7.13 25.18
N SER A 149 10.72 -7.61 26.22
CA SER A 149 12.01 -8.31 26.10
C SER A 149 11.89 -9.63 25.32
N ALA A 150 10.69 -10.19 25.19
CA ALA A 150 10.39 -11.38 24.40
C ALA A 150 10.04 -11.06 22.94
N GLY A 151 10.11 -9.79 22.51
CA GLY A 151 9.81 -9.37 21.15
C GLY A 151 8.31 -9.22 20.83
N ARG A 152 7.43 -9.26 21.84
CA ARG A 152 5.98 -9.10 21.66
C ARG A 152 5.57 -7.65 21.79
N TYR A 153 4.66 -7.24 20.91
CA TYR A 153 4.09 -5.90 20.96
C TYR A 153 3.01 -5.79 22.03
N GLN A 154 3.08 -4.73 22.82
CA GLN A 154 2.10 -4.43 23.85
C GLN A 154 1.85 -2.92 23.96
N VAL A 155 0.64 -2.58 24.36
CA VAL A 155 0.26 -1.19 24.63
C VAL A 155 0.43 -0.91 26.11
N LYS A 156 1.10 0.20 26.44
CA LYS A 156 1.18 0.72 27.81
C LYS A 156 0.57 2.12 27.87
N GLU A 157 -0.11 2.42 28.98
CA GLU A 157 -0.55 3.78 29.28
C GLU A 157 0.68 4.65 29.53
N HIS A 158 0.72 5.82 28.89
CA HIS A 158 1.79 6.80 29.02
C HIS A 158 1.18 8.07 29.63
N GLN A 159 1.55 8.36 30.87
CA GLN A 159 1.20 9.64 31.50
C GLN A 159 2.30 10.65 31.18
N GLN A 160 1.89 11.78 30.60
CA GLN A 160 2.76 12.94 30.37
C GLN A 160 3.03 13.65 31.68
#